data_AF-A0A835JAJ4-F1
#
_entry.id   AF-A0A835JAJ4-F1
#
_cell.length_a   1.000
_cell.length_b   1.000
_cell.length_c   1.000
_cell.angle_alpha   90.00
_cell.angle_beta   90.00
_cell.angle_gamma   90.00
#
_symmetry.space_group_name_H-M   'P 1'
#
loop_
_entity.id
_entity.type
_entity.pdbx_description
1 polymer ?
#
loop_
_entity_poly.entity_id
_entity_poly.type
_entity_poly.pdbx_seq_one_letter_code
_entity_poly.pdbx_strand_id
1 'polypeptide(L)'
;MEVEGLDTAINITVKFSGRSIPISVSLDSKIKDLKSLLQPLTNVLPRGQKLIFKGKLLVDSMTLRESEVTNGAKVMLMASQGLHQGDGPILKDAKTRPISRANTSINKTVNEKIEVLIDKNRVERWKVTGVIGLADSNLKAIPEEVWACGPSTRALDISNNFILDVPAQIGCLSSMQKCLLNGNGMLDDCINWKGLTSLKHLKVLSVSHNNLSTLPSELGALCSLRQLHVSNNKLSSLPVEIGLLTQLEVLKVNNNRISNIPMCIGNCISLAEVDLSSNLLTELPVTFGDLLNLKALHLSNNGLKSLPSTLFKMCLQLSTLDLHNTEITMDVLRQLEGWQDFDDRRRSKHQKQLDFRVVGSAEFDEGADKL
;
A
#
# COMPACT_ATOMS: atom_id res chain seq x y z
N MET A 1 -1.07 -55.82 9.69
CA MET A 1 -1.34 -55.29 8.35
C MET A 1 -1.57 -53.80 8.50
N GLU A 2 -0.47 -53.05 8.46
CA GLU A 2 -0.50 -51.59 8.39
C GLU A 2 -0.89 -51.20 6.96
N VAL A 3 -1.85 -50.30 6.85
CA VAL A 3 -2.28 -49.73 5.57
C VAL A 3 -1.31 -48.59 5.25
N GLU A 4 -0.36 -48.84 4.36
CA GLU A 4 0.51 -47.79 3.78
C GLU A 4 -0.35 -46.78 3.04
N GLY A 5 -0.46 -45.56 3.57
CA GLY A 5 -1.01 -44.42 2.84
C GLY A 5 -0.04 -44.03 1.73
N LEU A 6 -0.43 -44.22 0.46
CA LEU A 6 0.35 -43.75 -0.69
C LEU A 6 0.61 -42.24 -0.56
N ASP A 7 1.89 -41.88 -0.50
CA ASP A 7 2.36 -40.51 -0.46
C ASP A 7 2.11 -39.85 -1.84
N THR A 8 1.00 -39.11 -1.98
CA THR A 8 0.59 -38.45 -3.24
C THR A 8 1.24 -37.08 -3.46
N ALA A 9 2.25 -36.74 -2.65
CA ALA A 9 2.99 -35.50 -2.73
C ALA A 9 3.96 -35.49 -3.92
N ILE A 10 3.94 -34.40 -4.69
CA ILE A 10 4.90 -34.14 -5.77
C ILE A 10 5.71 -32.88 -5.46
N ASN A 11 6.97 -32.90 -5.87
CA ASN A 11 7.85 -31.74 -5.79
C ASN A 11 7.86 -31.01 -7.13
N ILE A 12 7.45 -29.75 -7.13
CA ILE A 12 7.50 -28.89 -8.32
C ILE A 12 8.42 -27.69 -8.07
N THR A 13 8.92 -27.08 -9.14
CA THR A 13 9.69 -25.84 -9.08
C THR A 13 8.93 -24.73 -9.77
N VAL A 14 8.58 -23.68 -9.03
CA VAL A 14 7.94 -22.49 -9.58
C VAL A 14 8.99 -21.44 -9.90
N LYS A 15 9.08 -21.07 -11.18
CA LYS A 15 9.96 -19.99 -11.65
C LYS A 15 9.24 -18.66 -11.58
N PHE A 16 9.78 -17.74 -10.79
CA PHE A 16 9.24 -16.39 -10.63
C PHE A 16 10.35 -15.35 -10.49
N SER A 17 10.32 -14.29 -11.30
CA SER A 17 11.27 -13.17 -11.27
C SER A 17 12.75 -13.58 -11.17
N GLY A 18 13.15 -14.63 -11.90
CA GLY A 18 14.52 -15.15 -11.92
C GLY A 18 14.90 -16.10 -10.78
N ARG A 19 13.99 -16.32 -9.81
CA ARG A 19 14.14 -17.29 -8.72
C ARG A 19 13.44 -18.61 -9.06
N SER A 20 13.91 -19.69 -8.43
CA SER A 20 13.28 -21.01 -8.47
C SER A 20 12.80 -21.35 -7.07
N ILE A 21 11.48 -21.50 -6.91
CA ILE A 21 10.81 -21.74 -5.62
C ILE A 21 10.40 -23.23 -5.60
N PRO A 22 11.08 -24.09 -4.81
CA PRO A 22 10.67 -25.48 -4.67
C PRO A 22 9.41 -25.56 -3.79
N ILE A 23 8.41 -26.33 -4.24
CA ILE A 23 7.16 -26.57 -3.52
C ILE A 23 6.84 -28.06 -3.53
N SER A 24 6.48 -28.60 -2.36
CA SER A 24 5.88 -29.92 -2.22
C SER A 24 4.38 -29.76 -2.04
N VAL A 25 3.59 -30.42 -2.89
CA VAL A 25 2.12 -30.29 -2.94
C VAL A 25 1.50 -31.61 -3.42
N SER A 26 0.29 -31.94 -2.98
CA SER A 26 -0.41 -33.14 -3.45
C SER A 26 -0.88 -32.99 -4.90
N LEU A 27 -0.84 -34.08 -5.67
CA LEU A 27 -1.40 -34.13 -7.04
C LEU A 27 -2.88 -33.74 -7.13
N ASP A 28 -3.62 -33.93 -6.03
CA ASP A 28 -5.06 -33.67 -5.98
C ASP A 28 -5.39 -32.23 -5.51
N SER A 29 -4.38 -31.44 -5.13
CA SER A 29 -4.55 -30.03 -4.81
C SER A 29 -4.97 -29.23 -6.05
N LYS A 30 -5.87 -28.26 -5.88
CA LYS A 30 -6.29 -27.37 -6.96
C LYS A 30 -5.26 -26.29 -7.21
N ILE A 31 -5.26 -25.74 -8.42
CA ILE A 31 -4.38 -24.63 -8.79
C ILE A 31 -4.62 -23.41 -7.91
N LYS A 32 -5.87 -23.14 -7.50
CA LYS A 32 -6.16 -22.07 -6.52
C LYS A 32 -5.40 -22.26 -5.20
N ASP A 33 -5.25 -23.49 -4.73
CA ASP A 33 -4.58 -23.80 -3.46
C ASP A 33 -3.07 -23.61 -3.61
N LEU A 34 -2.51 -24.01 -4.75
CA LEU A 34 -1.12 -23.73 -5.11
C LEU A 34 -0.84 -22.22 -5.19
N LYS A 35 -1.76 -21.44 -5.76
CA LYS A 35 -1.62 -19.97 -5.80
C LYS A 35 -1.62 -19.35 -4.41
N SER A 36 -2.49 -19.82 -3.52
CA SER A 36 -2.50 -19.41 -2.11
C SER A 36 -1.19 -19.78 -1.41
N LEU A 37 -0.63 -20.95 -1.69
CA LEU A 37 0.66 -21.37 -1.14
C LEU A 37 1.84 -20.51 -1.65
N LEU A 38 1.78 -20.07 -2.91
CA LEU A 38 2.79 -19.23 -3.53
C LEU A 38 2.73 -17.78 -3.10
N GLN A 39 1.59 -17.32 -2.57
CA GLN A 39 1.41 -15.93 -2.16
C GLN A 39 2.47 -15.45 -1.17
N PRO A 40 2.71 -16.10 -0.01
CA PRO A 40 3.75 -15.64 0.93
C PRO A 40 5.16 -15.72 0.35
N LEU A 41 5.40 -16.55 -0.67
CA LEU A 41 6.73 -16.77 -1.27
C LEU A 41 7.06 -15.79 -2.40
N THR A 42 6.03 -15.35 -3.12
CA THR A 42 6.15 -14.46 -4.28
C THR A 42 5.76 -13.03 -3.96
N ASN A 43 5.03 -12.83 -2.86
CA ASN A 43 4.42 -11.58 -2.49
C ASN A 43 3.42 -11.06 -3.55
N VAL A 44 2.89 -11.97 -4.37
CA VAL A 44 1.87 -11.73 -5.40
C VAL A 44 0.57 -12.34 -4.95
N LEU A 45 -0.51 -11.56 -5.00
CA LEU A 45 -1.86 -12.03 -4.64
C LEU A 45 -2.30 -13.19 -5.55
N PRO A 46 -3.00 -14.23 -5.05
CA PRO A 46 -3.36 -15.43 -5.81
C PRO A 46 -3.98 -15.14 -7.19
N ARG A 47 -4.97 -14.24 -7.28
CA ARG A 47 -5.58 -13.83 -8.55
C ARG A 47 -4.63 -13.13 -9.54
N GLY A 48 -3.56 -12.54 -9.03
CA GLY A 48 -2.50 -11.94 -9.82
C GLY A 48 -1.45 -12.92 -10.30
N GLN A 49 -1.51 -14.16 -9.82
CA GLN A 49 -0.61 -15.22 -10.24
C GLN A 49 -1.19 -15.92 -11.47
N LYS A 50 -0.47 -15.85 -12.59
CA LYS A 50 -0.72 -16.65 -13.79
C LYS A 50 0.28 -17.78 -13.83
N LEU A 51 -0.17 -18.99 -13.49
CA LEU A 51 0.65 -20.20 -13.51
C LEU A 51 0.60 -20.82 -14.91
N ILE A 52 1.77 -21.03 -15.51
CA ILE A 52 1.91 -21.53 -16.87
C ILE A 52 2.76 -22.80 -16.83
N PHE A 53 2.25 -23.89 -17.38
CA PHE A 53 2.97 -25.15 -17.53
C PHE A 53 2.87 -25.63 -18.98
N LYS A 54 4.02 -25.97 -19.58
CA LYS A 54 4.12 -26.36 -21.01
C LYS A 54 3.37 -25.41 -21.97
N GLY A 55 3.41 -24.11 -21.71
CA GLY A 55 2.76 -23.09 -22.54
C GLY A 55 1.24 -22.94 -22.33
N LYS A 56 0.63 -23.71 -21.43
CA LYS A 56 -0.79 -23.62 -21.07
C LYS A 56 -0.96 -22.88 -19.75
N LEU A 57 -1.94 -21.96 -19.68
CA LEU A 57 -2.35 -21.31 -18.45
C LEU A 57 -3.15 -22.30 -17.60
N LEU A 58 -2.76 -22.46 -16.34
CA LEU A 58 -3.44 -23.31 -15.38
C LEU A 58 -4.63 -22.55 -14.76
N VAL A 59 -5.80 -23.18 -14.75
CA VAL A 59 -7.07 -22.60 -14.29
C VAL A 59 -7.32 -22.97 -12.83
N ASP A 60 -8.00 -22.12 -12.06
CA ASP A 60 -8.12 -22.29 -10.61
C ASP A 60 -8.89 -23.55 -10.16
N SER A 61 -9.80 -24.04 -11.00
CA SER A 61 -10.66 -25.19 -10.71
C SER A 61 -9.98 -26.55 -10.92
N MET A 62 -8.96 -26.63 -11.79
CA MET A 62 -8.27 -27.89 -12.12
C MET A 62 -7.35 -28.33 -10.99
N THR A 63 -7.19 -29.64 -10.85
CA THR A 63 -6.16 -30.25 -10.00
C THR A 63 -4.80 -30.28 -10.72
N LEU A 64 -3.71 -30.44 -9.97
CA LEU A 64 -2.38 -30.65 -10.57
C LEU A 64 -2.33 -31.90 -11.45
N ARG A 65 -3.06 -32.95 -11.06
CA ARG A 65 -3.27 -34.17 -11.85
C ARG A 65 -3.93 -33.88 -13.20
N GLU A 66 -5.04 -33.16 -13.21
CA GLU A 66 -5.74 -32.76 -14.45
C GLU A 66 -4.90 -31.82 -15.32
N SER A 67 -4.02 -31.04 -14.69
CA SER A 67 -3.08 -30.13 -15.34
C SER A 67 -1.85 -30.82 -15.96
N GLU A 68 -1.76 -32.15 -15.83
CA GLU A 68 -0.59 -32.96 -16.21
C GLU A 68 0.72 -32.52 -15.54
N VAL A 69 0.65 -31.85 -14.38
CA VAL A 69 1.83 -31.41 -13.63
C VAL A 69 2.35 -32.60 -12.83
N THR A 70 3.55 -33.07 -13.17
CA THR A 70 4.18 -34.24 -12.55
C THR A 70 5.27 -33.85 -11.55
N ASN A 71 5.76 -34.83 -10.79
CA ASN A 71 6.95 -34.66 -9.95
C ASN A 71 8.15 -34.15 -10.79
N GLY A 72 8.86 -33.16 -10.27
CA GLY A 72 9.96 -32.46 -10.93
C GLY A 72 9.55 -31.38 -11.94
N ALA A 73 8.25 -31.12 -12.13
CA ALA A 73 7.78 -30.14 -13.10
C ALA A 73 8.25 -28.71 -12.80
N LYS A 74 8.52 -27.95 -13.87
CA LYS A 74 8.83 -26.52 -13.81
C LYS A 74 7.62 -25.71 -14.26
N VAL A 75 7.00 -25.00 -13.33
CA VAL A 75 5.86 -24.11 -13.60
C VAL A 75 6.35 -22.67 -13.62
N MET A 76 5.93 -21.87 -14.59
CA MET A 76 6.26 -20.44 -14.64
C MET A 76 5.14 -19.64 -13.97
N LEU A 77 5.49 -18.73 -13.06
CA LEU A 77 4.54 -17.77 -12.49
C LEU A 77 4.78 -16.40 -13.12
N MET A 78 3.73 -15.82 -13.69
CA MET A 78 3.70 -14.45 -14.19
C MET A 78 2.79 -13.64 -13.26
N ALA A 79 3.31 -12.53 -12.70
CA ALA A 79 2.50 -11.61 -11.92
C ALA A 79 1.82 -10.59 -12.83
N SER A 80 0.52 -10.38 -12.68
CA SER A 80 -0.13 -9.21 -13.26
C SER A 80 0.39 -7.94 -12.58
N GLN A 81 0.60 -6.87 -13.35
CA GLN A 81 1.13 -5.63 -12.81
C GLN A 81 0.22 -5.06 -11.72
N GLY A 82 0.83 -4.51 -10.66
CA GLY A 82 0.11 -3.87 -9.56
C GLY A 82 -0.45 -4.82 -8.48
N LEU A 83 -0.21 -6.13 -8.56
CA LEU A 83 -0.73 -7.13 -7.59
C LEU A 83 0.32 -7.62 -6.58
N HIS A 84 1.32 -6.78 -6.30
CA HIS A 84 2.37 -7.04 -5.32
C HIS A 84 2.05 -6.37 -3.99
N GLN A 85 2.29 -7.07 -2.87
CA GLN A 85 1.96 -6.56 -1.53
C GLN A 85 3.17 -5.89 -0.86
N GLY A 86 3.30 -4.57 -0.96
CA GLY A 86 4.29 -3.83 -0.15
C GLY A 86 5.70 -3.74 -0.71
N ASP A 87 6.16 -4.72 -1.48
CA ASP A 87 7.53 -4.74 -2.02
C ASP A 87 7.62 -4.27 -3.50
N GLY A 88 6.49 -3.90 -4.11
CA GLY A 88 6.40 -3.66 -5.56
C GLY A 88 6.76 -4.91 -6.39
N PRO A 89 6.85 -4.79 -7.73
CA PRO A 89 7.38 -5.86 -8.55
C PRO A 89 8.81 -6.19 -8.13
N ILE A 90 9.14 -7.47 -7.95
CA ILE A 90 10.52 -7.90 -7.70
C ILE A 90 11.34 -7.56 -8.95
N LEU A 91 12.00 -6.39 -8.92
CA LEU A 91 12.90 -5.95 -9.98
C LEU A 91 14.15 -6.84 -9.93
N LYS A 92 14.65 -7.26 -11.09
CA LYS A 92 15.99 -7.85 -11.17
C LYS A 92 16.98 -6.83 -10.60
N ASP A 93 17.93 -7.26 -9.78
CA ASP A 93 19.02 -6.40 -9.30
C ASP A 93 19.71 -5.77 -10.52
N ALA A 94 19.37 -4.52 -10.81
CA ALA A 94 20.01 -3.77 -11.86
C ALA A 94 21.40 -3.40 -11.32
N LYS A 95 22.46 -3.91 -11.96
CA LYS A 95 23.79 -3.32 -11.80
C LYS A 95 23.76 -1.91 -12.39
N THR A 96 23.36 -0.94 -11.59
CA THR A 96 23.42 0.47 -11.98
C THR A 96 24.87 0.93 -11.88
N ARG A 97 25.52 1.05 -13.03
CA ARG A 97 26.69 1.95 -13.13
C ARG A 97 26.16 3.38 -12.95
N PRO A 98 26.78 4.21 -12.09
CA PRO A 98 26.34 5.58 -11.91
C PRO A 98 26.45 6.32 -13.25
N ILE A 99 25.35 6.93 -13.68
CA ILE A 99 25.35 7.92 -14.76
C ILE A 99 25.93 9.19 -14.13
N SER A 100 27.25 9.37 -14.25
CA SER A 100 27.88 10.65 -13.99
C SER A 100 27.44 11.61 -15.10
N ARG A 101 26.57 12.58 -14.78
CA ARG A 101 26.46 13.78 -15.60
C ARG A 101 27.82 14.47 -15.53
N ALA A 102 28.55 14.43 -16.64
CA ALA A 102 29.78 15.18 -16.80
C ALA A 102 29.44 16.68 -16.79
N ASN A 103 29.75 17.35 -15.68
CA ASN A 103 29.99 18.78 -15.70
C ASN A 103 31.38 19.00 -16.29
N THR A 104 31.43 19.46 -17.54
CA THR A 104 32.64 20.03 -18.14
C THR A 104 32.98 21.32 -17.42
N SER A 105 33.93 21.23 -16.47
CA SER A 105 34.74 22.37 -16.01
C SER A 105 36.15 21.86 -15.71
N ILE A 106 37.13 22.49 -16.35
CA ILE A 106 38.53 22.08 -16.45
C ILE A 106 39.31 22.38 -15.14
N ASN A 107 40.03 21.35 -14.65
CA ASN A 107 41.26 21.30 -13.84
C ASN A 107 41.58 22.38 -12.77
N LYS A 108 41.68 21.98 -11.48
CA LYS A 108 42.96 21.63 -10.82
C LYS A 108 42.77 21.13 -9.37
N THR A 109 43.63 20.18 -9.02
CA THR A 109 43.95 19.49 -7.76
C THR A 109 43.95 20.33 -6.47
N VAL A 110 43.45 19.77 -5.35
CA VAL A 110 44.21 19.17 -4.21
C VAL A 110 43.21 18.67 -3.14
N ASN A 111 43.57 17.57 -2.46
CA ASN A 111 42.91 16.96 -1.30
C ASN A 111 42.43 17.97 -0.26
N GLU A 112 41.14 17.94 0.11
CA GLU A 112 40.65 18.33 1.43
C GLU A 112 39.23 17.80 1.65
N LYS A 113 38.94 17.40 2.90
CA LYS A 113 37.62 16.94 3.35
C LYS A 113 36.55 17.90 2.85
N ILE A 114 35.55 17.40 2.13
CA ILE A 114 34.33 18.17 1.85
C ILE A 114 33.54 18.23 3.16
N GLU A 115 33.92 19.14 4.03
CA GLU A 115 32.97 19.82 4.90
C GLU A 115 31.97 20.54 4.00
N VAL A 116 30.70 20.20 4.17
CA VAL A 116 29.61 20.86 3.45
C VAL A 116 29.60 22.33 3.89
N LEU A 117 29.99 23.22 2.99
CA LEU A 117 29.91 24.67 3.20
C LEU A 117 28.45 25.06 3.46
N ILE A 118 28.20 25.54 4.68
CA ILE A 118 26.91 26.04 5.16
C ILE A 118 26.58 27.34 4.42
N ASP A 119 25.64 27.31 3.47
CA ASP A 119 25.01 28.53 2.96
C ASP A 119 23.98 29.00 3.99
N LYS A 120 24.35 30.01 4.81
CA LYS A 120 23.46 30.62 5.81
C LYS A 120 22.09 31.02 5.22
N ASN A 121 22.04 31.33 3.93
CA ASN A 121 20.80 31.63 3.21
C ASN A 121 19.82 30.45 3.15
N ARG A 122 20.26 29.20 3.28
CA ARG A 122 19.37 28.03 3.18
C ARG A 122 18.48 27.90 4.41
N VAL A 123 19.09 27.89 5.60
CA VAL A 123 18.36 27.75 6.87
C VAL A 123 17.46 28.95 7.10
N GLU A 124 17.92 30.15 6.78
CA GLU A 124 17.10 31.37 6.84
C GLU A 124 15.89 31.28 5.90
N ARG A 125 16.08 30.82 4.65
CA ARG A 125 14.96 30.57 3.73
C ARG A 125 13.99 29.53 4.25
N TRP A 126 14.46 28.45 4.86
CA TRP A 126 13.58 27.45 5.48
C TRP A 126 12.80 28.01 6.66
N LYS A 127 13.42 28.86 7.49
CA LYS A 127 12.72 29.55 8.58
C LYS A 127 11.64 30.51 8.09
N VAL A 128 11.92 31.26 7.03
CA VAL A 128 10.95 32.21 6.43
C VAL A 128 9.81 31.46 5.75
N THR A 129 10.14 30.49 4.90
CA THR A 129 9.13 29.74 4.13
C THR A 129 8.40 28.71 4.98
N GLY A 130 9.02 28.20 6.04
CA GLY A 130 8.55 27.05 6.81
C GLY A 130 8.54 25.74 6.03
N VAL A 131 9.22 25.65 4.90
CA VAL A 131 9.22 24.46 4.03
C VAL A 131 10.63 23.96 3.84
N ILE A 132 10.86 22.71 4.22
CA ILE A 132 12.12 21.99 4.06
C ILE A 132 11.90 20.89 3.02
N GLY A 133 12.35 21.15 1.79
CA GLY A 133 12.33 20.20 0.69
C GLY A 133 13.72 19.57 0.50
N LEU A 134 13.80 18.27 0.76
CA LEU A 134 15.00 17.44 0.73
C LEU A 134 14.75 16.11 0.02
N ALA A 135 13.68 16.00 -0.76
CA ALA A 135 13.38 14.81 -1.53
C ALA A 135 14.51 14.51 -2.55
N ASP A 136 14.68 13.23 -2.88
CA ASP A 136 15.57 12.76 -3.96
C ASP A 136 17.03 13.27 -3.85
N SER A 137 17.50 13.47 -2.61
CA SER A 137 18.78 14.12 -2.31
C SER A 137 19.89 13.12 -1.94
N ASN A 138 19.64 11.81 -2.07
CA ASN A 138 20.54 10.72 -1.67
C ASN A 138 21.03 10.81 -0.21
N LEU A 139 20.21 11.39 0.67
CA LEU A 139 20.55 11.57 2.08
C LEU A 139 20.56 10.24 2.82
N LYS A 140 21.53 10.05 3.72
CA LYS A 140 21.58 8.89 4.63
C LYS A 140 21.12 9.21 6.05
N ALA A 141 21.06 10.50 6.37
CA ALA A 141 20.61 11.02 7.65
C ALA A 141 19.95 12.38 7.41
N ILE A 142 19.09 12.80 8.35
CA ILE A 142 18.49 14.12 8.34
C ILE A 142 19.57 15.15 8.72
N PRO A 143 19.84 16.20 7.92
CA PRO A 143 20.84 17.20 8.26
C PRO A 143 20.49 17.96 9.55
N GLU A 144 21.49 18.25 10.37
CA GLU A 144 21.33 18.96 11.66
C GLU A 144 20.65 20.33 11.50
N GLU A 145 20.81 20.99 10.35
CA GLU A 145 20.18 22.28 10.06
C GLU A 145 18.64 22.22 10.04
N VAL A 146 18.06 21.05 9.79
CA VAL A 146 16.61 20.83 9.85
C VAL A 146 16.11 21.12 11.26
N TRP A 147 16.83 20.65 12.28
CA TRP A 147 16.47 20.85 13.68
C TRP A 147 16.60 22.30 14.10
N ALA A 148 17.57 23.03 13.53
CA ALA A 148 17.77 24.46 13.77
C ALA A 148 16.59 25.34 13.29
N CYS A 149 15.71 24.81 12.43
CA CYS A 149 14.48 25.49 12.00
C CYS A 149 13.37 25.44 13.05
N GLY A 150 13.36 24.40 13.90
CA GLY A 150 12.46 24.27 15.05
C GLY A 150 10.98 24.56 14.70
N PRO A 151 10.27 25.40 15.50
CA PRO A 151 8.87 25.74 15.27
C PRO A 151 8.58 26.50 13.96
N SER A 152 9.58 27.01 13.25
CA SER A 152 9.34 27.68 11.96
C SER A 152 8.91 26.68 10.87
N THR A 153 9.27 25.40 11.01
CA THR A 153 8.97 24.36 10.03
C THR A 153 7.49 23.97 10.05
N ARG A 154 6.84 24.13 8.90
CA ARG A 154 5.45 23.72 8.64
C ARG A 154 5.36 22.50 7.72
N ALA A 155 6.34 22.31 6.83
CA ALA A 155 6.40 21.13 5.97
C ALA A 155 7.83 20.59 5.89
N LEU A 156 7.99 19.30 6.13
CA LEU A 156 9.21 18.54 5.91
C LEU A 156 8.95 17.48 4.85
N ASP A 157 9.75 17.50 3.79
CA ASP A 157 9.77 16.46 2.77
C ASP A 157 11.19 15.92 2.60
N ILE A 158 11.39 14.68 3.06
CA ILE A 158 12.64 13.92 2.93
C ILE A 158 12.40 12.62 2.16
N SER A 159 11.42 12.63 1.26
CA SER A 159 11.04 11.45 0.47
C SER A 159 12.18 10.98 -0.46
N ASN A 160 12.20 9.70 -0.82
CA ASN A 160 13.13 9.11 -1.79
C ASN A 160 14.61 9.35 -1.45
N ASN A 161 14.98 9.04 -0.21
CA ASN A 161 16.36 9.07 0.27
C ASN A 161 16.74 7.69 0.84
N PHE A 162 17.79 7.63 1.65
CA PHE A 162 18.26 6.43 2.34
C PHE A 162 18.32 6.69 3.86
N ILE A 163 17.36 7.45 4.39
CA ILE A 163 17.31 7.84 5.80
C ILE A 163 16.73 6.69 6.61
N LEU A 164 17.56 6.07 7.45
CA LEU A 164 17.17 4.93 8.28
C LEU A 164 17.04 5.29 9.78
N ASP A 165 17.10 6.58 10.10
CA ASP A 165 16.90 7.09 11.47
C ASP A 165 16.21 8.45 11.43
N VAL A 166 15.01 8.52 12.01
CA VAL A 166 14.26 9.74 12.30
C VAL A 166 14.27 9.92 13.82
N PRO A 167 15.15 10.76 14.35
CA PRO A 167 15.41 10.81 15.78
C PRO A 167 14.34 11.63 16.53
N ALA A 168 14.37 11.60 17.87
CA ALA A 168 13.40 12.28 18.73
C ALA A 168 13.33 13.81 18.50
N GLN A 169 14.40 14.40 17.96
CA GLN A 169 14.52 15.80 17.55
C GLN A 169 13.44 16.23 16.55
N ILE A 170 12.81 15.29 15.83
CA ILE A 170 11.64 15.57 14.99
C ILE A 170 10.52 16.28 15.78
N GLY A 171 10.42 16.01 17.09
CA GLY A 171 9.46 16.66 17.99
C GLY A 171 9.70 18.16 18.20
N CYS A 172 10.91 18.68 17.91
CA CYS A 172 11.21 20.11 17.99
C CYS A 172 10.54 20.93 16.87
N LEU A 173 10.05 20.28 15.80
CA LEU A 173 9.36 20.91 14.68
C LEU A 173 7.87 21.16 15.01
N SER A 174 7.59 21.79 16.15
CA SER A 174 6.27 21.76 16.81
C SER A 174 5.11 22.35 16.00
N SER A 175 5.38 23.20 15.00
CA SER A 175 4.35 23.76 14.10
C SER A 175 4.19 23.00 12.78
N MET A 176 4.82 21.82 12.67
CA MET A 176 4.77 21.00 11.46
C MET A 176 3.35 20.54 11.17
N GLN A 177 2.90 20.76 9.94
CA GLN A 177 1.60 20.37 9.40
C GLN A 177 1.70 19.26 8.37
N LYS A 178 2.85 19.11 7.70
CA LYS A 178 3.08 18.10 6.67
C LYS A 178 4.44 17.43 6.86
N CYS A 179 4.46 16.11 6.97
CA CYS A 179 5.67 15.31 7.06
C CYS A 179 5.63 14.20 6.01
N LEU A 180 6.58 14.21 5.09
CA LEU A 180 6.74 13.22 4.03
C LEU A 180 8.07 12.48 4.19
N LEU A 181 7.97 11.19 4.49
CA LEU A 181 9.09 10.27 4.78
C LEU A 181 9.12 9.12 3.77
N ASN A 182 8.50 9.30 2.60
CA ASN A 182 8.26 8.20 1.67
C ASN A 182 9.56 7.64 1.10
N GLY A 183 9.61 6.36 0.73
CA GLY A 183 10.70 5.86 -0.13
C GLY A 183 12.08 5.92 0.53
N ASN A 184 12.19 5.61 1.82
CA ASN A 184 13.46 5.62 2.55
C ASN A 184 13.94 4.21 2.95
N GLY A 185 13.12 3.18 2.72
CA GLY A 185 13.40 1.82 3.16
C GLY A 185 13.34 1.62 4.67
N MET A 186 12.68 2.53 5.40
CA MET A 186 12.59 2.54 6.87
C MET A 186 11.92 1.27 7.41
N LEU A 187 12.47 0.75 8.52
CA LEU A 187 11.87 -0.28 9.38
C LEU A 187 11.17 0.39 10.57
N ASP A 188 10.44 -0.39 11.37
CA ASP A 188 9.63 0.12 12.50
C ASP A 188 10.45 0.97 13.48
N ASP A 189 11.67 0.50 13.82
CA ASP A 189 12.58 1.16 14.77
C ASP A 189 13.33 2.36 14.17
N CYS A 190 13.25 2.58 12.84
CA CYS A 190 13.88 3.72 12.19
C CYS A 190 13.17 5.04 12.51
N ILE A 191 11.96 5.00 13.05
CA ILE A 191 11.15 6.20 13.32
C ILE A 191 10.96 6.35 14.82
N ASN A 192 11.42 7.47 15.38
CA ASN A 192 11.05 7.85 16.73
C ASN A 192 9.59 8.32 16.78
N TRP A 193 8.67 7.36 16.92
CA TRP A 193 7.23 7.60 16.92
C TRP A 193 6.77 8.50 18.05
N LYS A 194 7.41 8.44 19.23
CA LYS A 194 7.12 9.34 20.35
C LYS A 194 7.39 10.81 20.00
N GLY A 195 8.53 11.08 19.34
CA GLY A 195 8.86 12.41 18.84
C GLY A 195 7.89 12.85 17.75
N LEU A 196 7.60 11.99 16.77
CA LEU A 196 6.71 12.31 15.65
C LEU A 196 5.26 12.58 16.11
N THR A 197 4.74 11.79 17.04
CA THR A 197 3.36 11.90 17.55
C THR A 197 3.18 13.03 18.58
N SER A 198 4.28 13.67 18.98
CA SER A 198 4.25 14.92 19.76
C SER A 198 3.78 16.13 18.93
N LEU A 199 3.79 16.02 17.59
CA LEU A 199 3.46 17.10 16.66
C LEU A 199 1.95 17.30 16.50
N LYS A 200 1.35 18.03 17.44
CA LYS A 200 -0.11 18.18 17.54
C LYS A 200 -0.78 18.94 16.38
N HIS A 201 -0.01 19.64 15.56
CA HIS A 201 -0.50 20.36 14.37
C HIS A 201 -0.35 19.58 13.08
N LEU A 202 0.16 18.34 13.13
CA LEU A 202 0.38 17.53 11.93
C LEU A 202 -0.96 17.16 11.29
N LYS A 203 -1.13 17.53 10.02
CA LYS A 203 -2.33 17.28 9.21
C LYS A 203 -2.09 16.21 8.16
N VAL A 204 -0.86 16.10 7.65
CA VAL A 204 -0.49 15.14 6.62
C VAL A 204 0.75 14.38 7.07
N LEU A 205 0.62 13.07 7.19
CA LEU A 205 1.73 12.15 7.44
C LEU A 205 1.79 11.14 6.30
N SER A 206 2.96 11.03 5.68
CA SER A 206 3.22 10.08 4.61
C SER A 206 4.49 9.29 4.92
N VAL A 207 4.35 7.99 5.12
CA VAL A 207 5.45 7.03 5.32
C VAL A 207 5.37 5.89 4.30
N SER A 208 4.74 6.15 3.15
CA SER A 208 4.56 5.19 2.07
C SER A 208 5.90 4.73 1.46
N HIS A 209 5.90 3.57 0.80
CA HIS A 209 7.09 3.02 0.14
C HIS A 209 8.27 2.80 1.11
N ASN A 210 7.98 2.25 2.29
CA ASN A 210 8.98 1.84 3.27
C ASN A 210 8.81 0.34 3.59
N ASN A 211 9.50 -0.16 4.60
CA ASN A 211 9.46 -1.56 5.02
C ASN A 211 8.77 -1.73 6.39
N LEU A 212 7.82 -0.85 6.74
CA LEU A 212 7.16 -0.88 8.04
C LEU A 212 6.27 -2.12 8.16
N SER A 213 6.44 -2.88 9.23
CA SER A 213 5.59 -4.02 9.61
C SER A 213 4.44 -3.64 10.53
N THR A 214 4.59 -2.57 11.31
CA THR A 214 3.56 -2.11 12.25
C THR A 214 3.45 -0.58 12.26
N LEU A 215 2.33 -0.09 12.78
CA LEU A 215 2.17 1.30 13.21
C LEU A 215 1.95 1.31 14.73
N PRO A 216 2.55 2.27 15.45
CA PRO A 216 2.47 2.34 16.90
C PRO A 216 1.07 2.77 17.39
N SER A 217 0.73 2.46 18.63
CA SER A 217 -0.50 2.94 19.27
C SER A 217 -0.46 4.47 19.49
N GLU A 218 0.73 5.04 19.69
CA GLU A 218 0.94 6.48 19.85
C GLU A 218 0.46 7.29 18.63
N LEU A 219 0.26 6.66 17.47
CA LEU A 219 -0.29 7.31 16.27
C LEU A 219 -1.63 8.01 16.57
N GLY A 220 -2.45 7.45 17.47
CA GLY A 220 -3.72 8.04 17.89
C GLY A 220 -3.59 9.40 18.59
N ALA A 221 -2.38 9.81 18.99
CA ALA A 221 -2.14 11.11 19.60
C ALA A 221 -2.10 12.27 18.59
N LEU A 222 -2.17 11.98 17.28
CA LEU A 222 -2.20 12.95 16.18
C LEU A 222 -3.62 13.39 15.84
N CYS A 223 -4.38 13.91 16.81
CA CYS A 223 -5.82 14.21 16.65
C CYS A 223 -6.17 15.24 15.55
N SER A 224 -5.18 16.00 15.06
CA SER A 224 -5.33 16.96 13.94
C SER A 224 -5.06 16.35 12.56
N LEU A 225 -4.71 15.06 12.50
CA LEU A 225 -4.32 14.39 11.26
C LEU A 225 -5.52 14.27 10.33
N ARG A 226 -5.35 14.72 9.09
CA ARG A 226 -6.35 14.68 8.02
C ARG A 226 -6.01 13.67 6.94
N GLN A 227 -4.73 13.44 6.70
CA GLN A 227 -4.28 12.48 5.68
C GLN A 227 -3.19 11.59 6.25
N LEU A 228 -3.42 10.28 6.16
CA LEU A 228 -2.46 9.26 6.50
C LEU A 228 -2.17 8.40 5.27
N HIS A 229 -0.94 8.46 4.79
CA HIS A 229 -0.45 7.67 3.67
C HIS A 229 0.62 6.70 4.16
N VAL A 230 0.30 5.41 4.15
CA VAL A 230 1.17 4.31 4.60
C VAL A 230 1.21 3.19 3.54
N SER A 231 0.88 3.53 2.31
CA SER A 231 0.82 2.60 1.18
C SER A 231 2.19 2.01 0.83
N ASN A 232 2.22 0.81 0.25
CA ASN A 232 3.45 0.11 -0.10
C ASN A 232 4.39 -0.07 1.12
N ASN A 233 3.88 -0.75 2.13
CA ASN A 233 4.63 -1.19 3.31
C ASN A 233 4.32 -2.67 3.59
N LYS A 234 4.76 -3.20 4.73
CA LYS A 234 4.54 -4.60 5.14
C LYS A 234 3.56 -4.72 6.30
N LEU A 235 2.65 -3.74 6.46
CA LEU A 235 1.73 -3.66 7.58
C LEU A 235 0.80 -4.88 7.61
N SER A 236 0.73 -5.56 8.75
CA SER A 236 -0.18 -6.70 8.97
C SER A 236 -1.53 -6.30 9.55
N SER A 237 -1.60 -5.14 10.21
CA SER A 237 -2.81 -4.58 10.81
C SER A 237 -2.69 -3.06 10.98
N LEU A 238 -3.81 -2.42 11.32
CA LEU A 238 -3.84 -1.04 11.82
C LEU A 238 -4.04 -1.05 13.35
N PRO A 239 -3.41 -0.13 14.09
CA PRO A 239 -3.63 0.01 15.53
C PRO A 239 -5.08 0.42 15.81
N VAL A 240 -5.65 -0.02 16.93
CA VAL A 240 -7.04 0.34 17.31
C VAL A 240 -7.19 1.84 17.53
N GLU A 241 -6.11 2.51 17.90
CA GLU A 241 -5.99 3.95 18.10
C GLU A 241 -6.18 4.77 16.82
N ILE A 242 -6.24 4.14 15.63
CA ILE A 242 -6.68 4.81 14.41
C ILE A 242 -8.06 5.45 14.60
N GLY A 243 -8.94 4.83 15.41
CA GLY A 243 -10.26 5.36 15.73
C GLY A 243 -10.26 6.66 16.55
N LEU A 244 -9.11 7.09 17.06
CA LEU A 244 -8.96 8.39 17.74
C LEU A 244 -8.76 9.54 16.73
N LEU A 245 -8.44 9.24 15.47
CA LEU A 245 -8.18 10.22 14.43
C LEU A 245 -9.50 10.71 13.79
N THR A 246 -10.34 11.35 14.59
CA THR A 246 -11.70 11.78 14.18
C THR A 246 -11.72 12.82 13.05
N GLN A 247 -10.60 13.52 12.82
CA GLN A 247 -10.40 14.47 11.71
C GLN A 247 -9.80 13.84 10.45
N LEU A 248 -9.53 12.53 10.45
CA LEU A 248 -8.93 11.85 9.30
C LEU A 248 -9.91 11.84 8.13
N GLU A 249 -9.50 12.44 7.01
CA GLU A 249 -10.28 12.56 5.77
C GLU A 249 -9.84 11.53 4.74
N VAL A 250 -8.54 11.23 4.68
CA VAL A 250 -7.94 10.35 3.69
C VAL A 250 -7.05 9.31 4.38
N LEU A 251 -7.34 8.04 4.12
CA LEU A 251 -6.55 6.89 4.57
C LEU A 251 -6.10 6.07 3.37
N LYS A 252 -4.79 6.10 3.07
CA LYS A 252 -4.16 5.28 2.02
C LYS A 252 -3.29 4.21 2.65
N VAL A 253 -3.79 2.98 2.64
CA VAL A 253 -3.17 1.79 3.24
C VAL A 253 -3.00 0.66 2.21
N ASN A 254 -3.11 1.00 0.92
CA ASN A 254 -3.02 0.04 -0.17
C ASN A 254 -1.63 -0.56 -0.34
N ASN A 255 -1.56 -1.76 -0.94
CA ASN A 255 -0.33 -2.53 -1.11
C ASN A 255 0.37 -2.79 0.24
N ASN A 256 -0.36 -3.39 1.17
CA ASN A 256 0.15 -3.88 2.45
C ASN A 256 -0.25 -5.35 2.63
N ARG A 257 -0.11 -5.89 3.84
CA ARG A 257 -0.45 -7.27 4.21
C ARG A 257 -1.57 -7.29 5.26
N ILE A 258 -2.46 -6.29 5.23
CA ILE A 258 -3.49 -6.13 6.25
C ILE A 258 -4.56 -7.21 6.07
N SER A 259 -4.77 -8.05 7.08
CA SER A 259 -5.80 -9.09 7.09
C SER A 259 -7.12 -8.64 7.72
N ASN A 260 -7.08 -7.67 8.64
CA ASN A 260 -8.25 -7.20 9.38
C ASN A 260 -8.16 -5.69 9.62
N ILE A 261 -9.32 -5.01 9.60
CA ILE A 261 -9.45 -3.60 9.98
C ILE A 261 -10.13 -3.53 11.36
N PRO A 262 -9.61 -2.75 12.32
CA PRO A 262 -10.21 -2.65 13.63
C PRO A 262 -11.60 -2.01 13.57
N MET A 263 -12.53 -2.50 14.41
CA MET A 263 -13.89 -1.96 14.52
C MET A 263 -13.92 -0.46 14.81
N CYS A 264 -12.91 0.07 15.51
CA CYS A 264 -12.76 1.48 15.84
C CYS A 264 -12.60 2.40 14.62
N ILE A 265 -12.40 1.86 13.40
CA ILE A 265 -12.36 2.67 12.17
C ILE A 265 -13.64 3.49 11.97
N GLY A 266 -14.81 2.99 12.41
CA GLY A 266 -16.08 3.70 12.33
C GLY A 266 -16.11 5.02 13.10
N ASN A 267 -15.20 5.22 14.06
CA ASN A 267 -15.07 6.48 14.79
C ASN A 267 -14.39 7.60 13.97
N CYS A 268 -13.77 7.26 12.84
CA CYS A 268 -13.15 8.23 11.93
C CYS A 268 -14.21 8.91 11.05
N ILE A 269 -15.14 9.63 11.69
CA ILE A 269 -16.35 10.18 11.07
C ILE A 269 -16.09 11.15 9.91
N SER A 270 -14.87 11.71 9.81
CA SER A 270 -14.46 12.61 8.73
C SER A 270 -13.94 11.88 7.48
N LEU A 271 -13.77 10.55 7.52
CA LEU A 271 -13.20 9.80 6.40
C LEU A 271 -14.06 9.97 5.16
N ALA A 272 -13.44 10.50 4.11
CA ALA A 272 -14.03 10.69 2.80
C ALA A 272 -13.44 9.74 1.76
N GLU A 273 -12.18 9.33 1.93
CA GLU A 273 -11.49 8.46 1.00
C GLU A 273 -10.66 7.41 1.74
N VAL A 274 -10.94 6.14 1.44
CA VAL A 274 -10.24 5.00 2.01
C VAL A 274 -9.75 4.11 0.87
N ASP A 275 -8.45 3.84 0.86
CA ASP A 275 -7.84 2.93 -0.09
C ASP A 275 -7.14 1.78 0.63
N LEU A 276 -7.81 0.65 0.57
CA LEU A 276 -7.43 -0.64 1.14
C LEU A 276 -7.04 -1.64 0.05
N SER A 277 -6.86 -1.18 -1.18
CA SER A 277 -6.57 -2.06 -2.31
C SER A 277 -5.28 -2.86 -2.12
N SER A 278 -5.22 -4.05 -2.70
CA SER A 278 -4.04 -4.94 -2.64
C SER A 278 -3.62 -5.29 -1.19
N ASN A 279 -4.56 -5.77 -0.39
CA ASN A 279 -4.35 -6.28 0.97
C ASN A 279 -4.84 -7.75 1.09
N LEU A 280 -4.92 -8.26 2.32
CA LEU A 280 -5.34 -9.62 2.66
C LEU A 280 -6.74 -9.67 3.29
N LEU A 281 -7.58 -8.64 3.06
CA LEU A 281 -8.86 -8.53 3.74
C LEU A 281 -9.82 -9.61 3.27
N THR A 282 -10.43 -10.33 4.20
CA THR A 282 -11.51 -11.29 3.94
C THR A 282 -12.89 -10.72 4.25
N GLU A 283 -12.94 -9.72 5.12
CA GLU A 283 -14.15 -9.00 5.52
C GLU A 283 -13.82 -7.55 5.88
N LEU A 284 -14.85 -6.71 5.93
CA LEU A 284 -14.79 -5.38 6.53
C LEU A 284 -15.63 -5.36 7.81
N PRO A 285 -15.22 -4.62 8.86
CA PRO A 285 -16.03 -4.48 10.05
C PRO A 285 -17.36 -3.78 9.74
N VAL A 286 -18.43 -4.16 10.44
CA VAL A 286 -19.77 -3.58 10.24
C VAL A 286 -19.81 -2.05 10.46
N THR A 287 -18.87 -1.53 11.25
CA THR A 287 -18.69 -0.10 11.52
C THR A 287 -18.19 0.71 10.32
N PHE A 288 -17.86 0.09 9.18
CA PHE A 288 -17.67 0.84 7.93
C PHE A 288 -18.94 1.59 7.51
N GLY A 289 -20.13 1.10 7.89
CA GLY A 289 -21.39 1.82 7.69
C GLY A 289 -21.45 3.16 8.45
N ASP A 290 -20.67 3.32 9.52
CA ASP A 290 -20.66 4.55 10.32
C ASP A 290 -19.86 5.69 9.67
N LEU A 291 -19.15 5.41 8.57
CA LEU A 291 -18.38 6.40 7.80
C LEU A 291 -19.30 7.23 6.90
N LEU A 292 -20.13 8.08 7.50
CA LEU A 292 -21.20 8.83 6.81
C LEU A 292 -20.68 9.82 5.74
N ASN A 293 -19.42 10.25 5.84
CA ASN A 293 -18.78 11.13 4.87
C ASN A 293 -18.02 10.40 3.75
N LEU A 294 -18.02 9.06 3.76
CA LEU A 294 -17.24 8.27 2.82
C LEU A 294 -17.75 8.48 1.39
N LYS A 295 -16.84 8.89 0.49
CA LYS A 295 -17.11 9.18 -0.92
C LYS A 295 -16.47 8.17 -1.86
N ALA A 296 -15.27 7.69 -1.49
CA ALA A 296 -14.49 6.75 -2.27
C ALA A 296 -13.93 5.63 -1.38
N LEU A 297 -14.18 4.39 -1.81
CA LEU A 297 -13.72 3.19 -1.14
C LEU A 297 -13.06 2.26 -2.16
N HIS A 298 -11.76 2.08 -2.05
CA HIS A 298 -11.00 1.17 -2.93
C HIS A 298 -10.65 -0.08 -2.15
N LEU A 299 -11.19 -1.21 -2.61
CA LEU A 299 -11.05 -2.54 -2.01
C LEU A 299 -10.56 -3.56 -3.03
N SER A 300 -10.30 -3.12 -4.26
CA SER A 300 -9.80 -3.97 -5.31
C SER A 300 -8.60 -4.72 -4.81
N ASN A 301 -8.49 -5.92 -5.30
CA ASN A 301 -7.45 -6.80 -4.86
C ASN A 301 -7.50 -7.10 -3.34
N ASN A 302 -8.63 -7.63 -2.84
CA ASN A 302 -8.75 -8.29 -1.54
C ASN A 302 -9.52 -9.62 -1.61
N GLY A 303 -9.48 -10.47 -0.58
CA GLY A 303 -10.23 -11.73 -0.50
C GLY A 303 -11.67 -11.56 0.01
N LEU A 304 -12.29 -10.40 -0.25
CA LEU A 304 -13.60 -10.05 0.26
C LEU A 304 -14.69 -10.87 -0.42
N LYS A 305 -15.60 -11.45 0.38
CA LYS A 305 -16.76 -12.21 -0.08
C LYS A 305 -18.08 -11.47 0.08
N SER A 306 -18.10 -10.47 0.95
CA SER A 306 -19.26 -9.64 1.21
C SER A 306 -18.83 -8.25 1.68
N LEU A 307 -19.77 -7.31 1.62
CA LEU A 307 -19.65 -6.00 2.25
C LEU A 307 -20.62 -5.93 3.44
N PRO A 308 -20.36 -5.06 4.44
CA PRO A 308 -21.33 -4.77 5.48
C PRO A 308 -22.68 -4.37 4.88
N SER A 309 -23.78 -4.97 5.36
CA SER A 309 -25.13 -4.68 4.87
C SER A 309 -25.54 -3.22 5.08
N THR A 310 -24.91 -2.53 6.02
CA THR A 310 -25.11 -1.11 6.34
C THR A 310 -24.40 -0.17 5.37
N LEU A 311 -23.45 -0.63 4.55
CA LEU A 311 -22.57 0.25 3.77
C LEU A 311 -23.34 1.17 2.83
N PHE A 312 -24.20 0.62 1.95
CA PHE A 312 -24.93 1.45 0.99
C PHE A 312 -26.10 2.22 1.62
N LYS A 313 -26.68 1.66 2.68
CA LYS A 313 -27.77 2.28 3.46
C LYS A 313 -27.31 3.51 4.25
N MET A 314 -26.09 3.49 4.78
CA MET A 314 -25.60 4.53 5.69
C MET A 314 -24.60 5.48 5.01
N CYS A 315 -23.72 4.99 4.14
CA CYS A 315 -22.74 5.83 3.42
C CYS A 315 -23.39 6.50 2.20
N LEU A 316 -24.29 7.45 2.44
CA LEU A 316 -25.08 8.13 1.40
C LEU A 316 -24.25 9.03 0.48
N GLN A 317 -22.99 9.32 0.83
CA GLN A 317 -22.06 10.07 -0.02
C GLN A 317 -21.19 9.16 -0.90
N LEU A 318 -21.24 7.84 -0.69
CA LEU A 318 -20.40 6.90 -1.42
C LEU A 318 -20.81 6.92 -2.90
N SER A 319 -19.83 7.18 -3.76
CA SER A 319 -20.01 7.32 -5.21
C SER A 319 -18.88 6.66 -6.01
N THR A 320 -17.88 6.12 -5.32
CA THR A 320 -16.79 5.35 -5.92
C THR A 320 -16.52 4.16 -5.05
N LEU A 321 -16.66 2.99 -5.65
CA LEU A 321 -16.38 1.70 -5.05
C LEU A 321 -15.63 0.89 -6.09
N ASP A 322 -14.45 0.40 -5.70
CA ASP A 322 -13.62 -0.44 -6.54
C ASP A 322 -13.43 -1.80 -5.84
N LEU A 323 -13.97 -2.86 -6.43
CA LEU A 323 -13.97 -4.24 -5.93
C LEU A 323 -13.34 -5.20 -6.95
N HIS A 324 -12.61 -4.69 -7.96
CA HIS A 324 -11.98 -5.55 -8.96
C HIS A 324 -11.09 -6.60 -8.33
N ASN A 325 -11.12 -7.80 -8.91
CA ASN A 325 -10.42 -8.95 -8.41
C ASN A 325 -10.73 -9.20 -6.92
N THR A 326 -11.99 -9.15 -6.50
CA THR A 326 -12.44 -9.69 -5.20
C THR A 326 -13.28 -10.95 -5.43
N GLU A 327 -13.87 -11.54 -4.40
CA GLU A 327 -14.87 -12.61 -4.56
C GLU A 327 -16.31 -12.04 -4.62
N ILE A 328 -16.46 -10.71 -4.64
CA ILE A 328 -17.76 -10.04 -4.70
C ILE A 328 -18.17 -9.83 -6.15
N THR A 329 -19.36 -10.30 -6.49
CA THR A 329 -19.93 -10.20 -7.84
C THR A 329 -21.06 -9.18 -7.87
N MET A 330 -21.40 -8.70 -9.07
CA MET A 330 -22.49 -7.74 -9.24
C MET A 330 -23.85 -8.26 -8.74
N ASP A 331 -24.09 -9.58 -8.83
CA ASP A 331 -25.34 -10.18 -8.35
C ASP A 331 -25.45 -10.16 -6.82
N VAL A 332 -24.32 -10.29 -6.11
CA VAL A 332 -24.27 -10.11 -4.65
C VAL A 332 -24.57 -8.66 -4.29
N LEU A 333 -23.98 -7.70 -5.01
CA LEU A 333 -24.17 -6.27 -4.73
C LEU A 333 -25.62 -5.83 -4.94
N ARG A 334 -26.28 -6.30 -5.99
CA ARG A 334 -27.70 -5.98 -6.29
C ARG A 334 -28.68 -6.45 -5.21
N GLN A 335 -28.29 -7.37 -4.35
CA GLN A 335 -29.11 -7.85 -3.24
C GLN A 335 -28.98 -7.00 -1.98
N LEU A 336 -28.00 -6.09 -1.90
CA LEU A 336 -27.75 -5.27 -0.72
C LEU A 336 -28.71 -4.06 -0.65
N GLU A 337 -29.24 -3.80 0.54
CA GLU A 337 -30.11 -2.65 0.79
C GLU A 337 -29.38 -1.33 0.49
N GLY A 338 -30.02 -0.43 -0.26
CA GLY A 338 -29.43 0.86 -0.66
C GLY A 338 -28.51 0.79 -1.89
N TRP A 339 -28.30 -0.39 -2.49
CA TRP A 339 -27.49 -0.54 -3.71
C TRP A 339 -27.98 0.36 -4.85
N GLN A 340 -29.29 0.43 -5.09
CA GLN A 340 -29.85 1.20 -6.20
C GLN A 340 -29.49 2.69 -6.08
N ASP A 341 -29.66 3.29 -4.89
CA ASP A 341 -29.31 4.69 -4.65
C ASP A 341 -27.80 4.92 -4.85
N PHE A 342 -26.97 3.94 -4.45
CA PHE A 342 -25.54 3.99 -4.67
C PHE A 342 -25.18 3.93 -6.16
N ASP A 343 -25.77 3.01 -6.93
CA ASP A 343 -25.49 2.86 -8.36
C ASP A 343 -25.94 4.12 -9.14
N ASP A 344 -27.07 4.72 -8.76
CA ASP A 344 -27.53 5.99 -9.34
C ASP A 344 -26.53 7.13 -9.09
N ARG A 345 -26.02 7.26 -7.85
CA ARG A 345 -24.96 8.25 -7.52
C ARG A 345 -23.71 8.03 -8.35
N ARG A 346 -23.28 6.77 -8.50
CA ARG A 346 -22.08 6.40 -9.23
C ARG A 346 -22.21 6.65 -10.74
N ARG A 347 -23.35 6.31 -11.35
CA ARG A 347 -23.66 6.62 -12.75
C ARG A 347 -23.74 8.11 -13.00
N SER A 348 -24.38 8.88 -12.12
CA SER A 348 -24.44 10.34 -12.22
C SER A 348 -23.03 10.97 -12.16
N LYS A 349 -22.15 10.46 -11.29
CA LYS A 349 -20.75 10.88 -11.24
C LYS A 349 -20.03 10.59 -12.55
N HIS A 350 -20.16 9.38 -13.09
CA HIS A 350 -19.52 9.01 -14.36
C HIS A 350 -20.03 9.85 -15.54
N GLN A 351 -21.35 10.08 -15.64
CA GLN A 351 -21.92 10.92 -16.68
C GLN A 351 -21.34 12.34 -16.63
N LYS A 352 -21.25 12.94 -15.44
CA LYS A 352 -20.58 14.25 -15.28
C LYS A 352 -19.12 14.20 -15.76
N GLN A 353 -18.39 13.13 -15.47
CA GLN A 353 -17.01 12.98 -15.93
C GLN A 353 -16.90 12.92 -17.47
N LEU A 354 -17.86 12.27 -18.14
CA LEU A 354 -17.95 12.27 -19.62
C LEU A 354 -18.28 13.67 -20.16
N ASP A 355 -19.27 14.35 -19.56
CA ASP A 355 -19.70 15.69 -19.97
C ASP A 355 -18.54 16.71 -19.88
N PHE A 356 -17.72 16.59 -18.84
CA PHE A 356 -16.52 17.41 -18.63
C PHE A 356 -15.26 16.89 -19.34
N ARG A 357 -15.35 15.82 -20.13
CA ARG A 357 -14.22 15.17 -20.84
C ARG A 357 -13.06 14.77 -19.92
N VAL A 358 -13.36 14.45 -18.67
CA VAL A 358 -12.38 14.01 -17.66
C VAL A 358 -11.97 12.55 -17.90
N VAL A 359 -12.88 11.74 -18.46
CA VAL A 359 -12.65 10.33 -18.81
C VAL A 359 -13.02 10.14 -20.27
N GLY A 360 -12.28 9.27 -20.99
CA GLY A 360 -12.60 8.91 -22.37
C GLY A 360 -13.92 8.16 -22.48
N SER A 361 -14.41 7.90 -23.70
CA SER A 361 -15.64 7.15 -23.98
C SER A 361 -15.54 5.64 -23.66
N ALA A 362 -14.71 5.25 -22.70
CA ALA A 362 -14.59 3.88 -22.25
C ALA A 362 -15.91 3.41 -21.62
N GLU A 363 -16.18 2.11 -21.70
CA GLU A 363 -17.36 1.51 -21.07
C GLU A 363 -17.42 1.84 -19.58
N PHE A 364 -18.64 2.03 -19.08
CA PHE A 364 -18.88 2.27 -17.67
C PHE A 364 -18.45 1.04 -16.87
N ASP A 365 -17.32 1.17 -16.21
CA ASP A 365 -16.80 0.21 -15.26
C ASP A 365 -17.85 -0.01 -14.15
N GLU A 366 -18.27 -1.25 -13.91
CA GLU A 366 -19.27 -1.59 -12.91
C GLU A 366 -18.70 -1.66 -11.48
N GLY A 367 -17.38 -1.61 -11.33
CA GLY A 367 -16.69 -1.57 -10.04
C GLY A 367 -16.55 -2.94 -9.38
N ALA A 368 -17.04 -4.02 -9.99
CA ALA A 368 -16.82 -5.41 -9.58
C ALA A 368 -16.80 -6.32 -10.83
N ASP A 369 -16.18 -7.49 -10.71
CA ASP A 369 -16.01 -8.40 -11.83
C ASP A 369 -17.36 -9.02 -12.24
N LYS A 370 -17.59 -9.12 -13.56
CA LYS A 370 -18.72 -9.87 -14.13
C LYS A 370 -18.37 -11.35 -14.11
N LEU A 371 -19.24 -12.17 -13.50
CA LEU A 371 -19.09 -13.64 -13.46
C LEU A 371 -19.00 -14.26 -14.85
#